data_AF-A0A3S1UZ72-F1
#
_entry.id   AF-A0A3S1UZ72-F1
#
_cell.length_a   1.000
_cell.length_b   1.000
_cell.length_c   1.000
_cell.angle_alpha   90.00
_cell.angle_beta   90.00
_cell.angle_gamma   90.00
#
_symmetry.space_group_name_H-M   'P 1'
#
loop_
_entity.id
_entity.type
_entity.pdbx_description
1 polymer ?
#
loop_
_entity_poly.entity_id
_entity_poly.type
_entity_poly.pdbx_seq_one_letter_code
_entity_poly.pdbx_strand_id
1 'polypeptide(L)'
;MDRCNKLVDVGRRQFLRGGAFAAAGMATAVALPLQAQAKAAPGLALVEYPSNKLANVADLKPNEPLDVSYPDENAPGVLLKLGTKVEGGAGPEGDIVGFSTICPHKG
;
A
#
# COMPACT_ATOMS: atom_id res chain seq x y z
N MET A 1 24.07 -55.85 2.18
CA MET A 1 23.52 -54.62 2.80
C MET A 1 24.23 -53.35 2.30
N ASP A 2 25.50 -53.39 1.92
CA ASP A 2 26.26 -52.21 1.45
C ASP A 2 25.71 -51.51 0.20
N ARG A 3 25.12 -52.25 -0.74
CA ARG A 3 24.50 -51.64 -1.93
C ARG A 3 23.29 -50.78 -1.57
N CYS A 4 22.48 -51.20 -0.59
CA CYS A 4 21.35 -50.40 -0.12
C CYS A 4 21.81 -49.12 0.57
N ASN A 5 22.87 -49.20 1.39
CA ASN A 5 23.46 -48.03 2.04
C ASN A 5 24.00 -47.01 1.04
N LYS A 6 24.63 -47.47 -0.06
CA LYS A 6 25.11 -46.59 -1.14
C LYS A 6 23.97 -45.88 -1.87
N LEU A 7 22.86 -46.57 -2.12
CA LEU A 7 21.68 -45.96 -2.76
C LEU A 7 21.02 -44.90 -1.86
N VAL A 8 20.95 -45.16 -0.55
CA VAL A 8 20.45 -44.18 0.43
C VAL A 8 21.38 -42.96 0.49
N ASP A 9 22.70 -43.15 0.49
CA ASP A 9 23.64 -42.03 0.54
C ASP A 9 23.60 -41.15 -0.72
N VAL A 10 23.42 -41.75 -1.89
CA VAL A 10 23.16 -41.01 -3.15
C VAL A 10 21.86 -40.21 -3.06
N GLY A 11 20.78 -40.81 -2.55
CA GLY A 11 19.49 -40.14 -2.37
C GLY A 11 19.58 -38.93 -1.44
N ARG A 12 20.28 -39.04 -0.31
CA ARG A 12 20.48 -37.92 0.64
C ARG A 12 21.28 -36.78 0.02
N ARG A 13 22.34 -37.10 -0.74
CA ARG A 13 23.15 -36.09 -1.43
C ARG A 13 22.36 -35.36 -2.51
N GLN A 14 21.51 -36.08 -3.24
CA GLN A 14 20.67 -35.49 -4.27
C GLN A 14 19.55 -34.61 -3.67
N PHE A 15 18.98 -35.02 -2.54
CA PHE A 15 18.04 -34.20 -1.77
C PHE A 15 18.68 -32.90 -1.26
N LEU A 16 19.86 -32.97 -0.64
CA LEU A 16 20.57 -31.78 -0.14
C LEU A 16 20.98 -30.84 -1.28
N ARG A 17 21.44 -31.38 -2.42
CA ARG A 17 21.75 -30.57 -3.61
C ARG A 17 20.49 -29.91 -4.17
N GLY A 18 19.38 -30.65 -4.31
CA GLY A 18 18.10 -30.11 -4.78
C GLY A 18 17.53 -29.02 -3.87
N GLY A 19 17.63 -29.20 -2.55
CA GLY A 19 17.21 -28.19 -1.57
C GLY A 19 18.02 -26.90 -1.64
N ALA A 20 19.35 -26.99 -1.86
CA ALA A 20 20.21 -25.82 -2.00
C ALA A 20 19.86 -24.96 -3.24
N PHE A 21 19.48 -25.59 -4.36
CA PHE A 21 19.02 -24.87 -5.55
C PHE A 21 17.66 -24.18 -5.33
N ALA A 22 16.74 -24.80 -4.59
CA ALA A 22 15.44 -24.21 -4.27
C ALA A 22 15.56 -22.95 -3.38
N ALA A 23 16.49 -22.96 -2.41
CA ALA A 23 16.72 -21.80 -1.54
C ALA A 23 17.34 -20.60 -2.29
N ALA A 24 18.25 -20.84 -3.24
CA ALA A 24 18.85 -19.78 -4.06
C ALA A 24 17.83 -19.11 -5.01
N GLY A 25 16.84 -19.86 -5.50
CA GLY A 25 15.77 -19.34 -6.36
C GLY A 25 14.76 -18.44 -5.63
N MET A 26 14.59 -18.60 -4.31
CA MET A 26 13.73 -17.73 -3.51
C MET A 26 14.40 -16.41 -3.12
N ALA A 27 15.73 -16.36 -3.04
CA ALA A 27 16.46 -15.14 -2.72
C ALA A 27 16.42 -14.09 -3.85
N THR A 28 16.18 -14.50 -5.10
CA THR A 28 16.03 -13.55 -6.22
C THR A 28 14.63 -12.94 -6.32
N ALA A 29 13.61 -13.56 -5.72
CA ALA A 29 12.25 -13.02 -5.72
C ALA A 29 12.10 -11.76 -4.84
N VAL A 30 12.96 -11.59 -3.82
CA VAL A 30 13.02 -10.36 -3.00
C VAL A 30 13.98 -9.30 -3.55
N ALA A 31 14.85 -9.65 -4.51
CA ALA A 31 15.75 -8.72 -5.17
C ALA A 31 15.19 -8.14 -6.48
N LEU A 32 14.13 -8.74 -7.02
CA LEU A 32 13.33 -8.08 -8.05
C LEU A 32 12.60 -6.92 -7.37
N PRO A 33 12.82 -5.66 -7.80
CA PRO A 33 11.98 -4.58 -7.33
C PRO A 33 10.56 -5.01 -7.70
N LEU A 34 9.67 -5.02 -6.71
CA LEU A 34 8.24 -5.15 -6.90
C LEU A 34 7.93 -4.22 -8.08
N GLN A 35 7.72 -4.79 -9.26
CA GLN A 35 7.60 -4.00 -10.48
C GLN A 35 6.38 -3.15 -10.21
N ALA A 36 6.63 -1.86 -9.89
CA ALA A 36 5.61 -0.85 -9.86
C ALA A 36 4.88 -1.05 -11.17
N GLN A 37 3.65 -1.54 -11.10
CA GLN A 37 2.84 -1.79 -12.27
C GLN A 37 2.97 -0.51 -13.09
N ALA A 38 3.53 -0.61 -14.29
CA ALA A 38 3.78 0.56 -15.11
C ALA A 38 2.40 1.17 -15.38
N LYS A 39 2.06 2.18 -14.56
CA LYS A 39 0.79 2.87 -14.65
C LYS A 39 0.89 3.62 -15.96
N ALA A 40 0.10 3.18 -16.95
CA ALA A 40 0.03 3.86 -18.23
C ALA A 40 -0.21 5.35 -17.94
N ALA A 41 0.68 6.20 -18.46
CA ALA A 41 0.51 7.64 -18.33
C ALA A 41 -0.88 7.98 -18.88
N PRO A 42 -1.73 8.66 -18.10
CA PRO A 42 -3.04 9.06 -18.56
C PRO A 42 -2.88 9.95 -19.79
N GLY A 43 -3.85 9.87 -20.71
CA GLY A 43 -3.87 10.77 -21.85
C GLY A 43 -3.78 12.22 -21.38
N LEU A 44 -3.09 13.06 -22.16
CA LEU A 44 -2.70 14.45 -21.87
C LEU A 44 -3.84 15.39 -21.41
N ALA A 45 -5.09 14.93 -21.40
CA ALA A 45 -6.28 15.68 -20.98
C ALA A 45 -6.74 15.38 -19.55
N LEU A 46 -6.11 14.46 -18.80
CA LEU A 46 -6.49 14.15 -17.42
C LEU A 46 -5.47 14.72 -16.43
N VAL A 47 -5.97 15.44 -15.42
CA VAL A 47 -5.15 15.86 -14.27
C VAL A 47 -4.81 14.63 -13.44
N GLU A 48 -3.51 14.42 -13.19
CA GLU A 48 -3.04 13.37 -12.29
C GLU A 48 -3.08 13.85 -10.84
N TYR A 49 -3.90 13.17 -10.05
CA TYR A 49 -3.98 13.40 -8.61
C TYR A 49 -3.09 12.42 -7.86
N PRO A 50 -2.27 12.89 -6.89
CA PRO A 50 -1.42 12.00 -6.11
C PRO A 50 -2.27 11.19 -5.12
N SER A 51 -1.81 9.97 -4.81
CA SER A 51 -2.40 9.12 -3.79
C SER A 51 -1.60 9.25 -2.49
N ASN A 52 -1.82 10.36 -1.78
CA ASN A 52 -1.08 10.67 -0.55
C ASN A 52 -1.77 10.08 0.68
N LYS A 53 -0.99 9.54 1.62
CA LYS A 53 -1.49 9.18 2.94
C LYS A 53 -1.65 10.46 3.77
N LEU A 54 -2.89 10.81 4.11
CA LEU A 54 -3.19 11.99 4.93
C LEU A 54 -3.24 11.70 6.43
N ALA A 55 -3.82 10.56 6.84
CA ALA A 55 -3.96 10.15 8.24
C ALA A 55 -4.22 8.64 8.38
N ASN A 56 -4.23 8.10 9.59
CA ASN A 56 -4.92 6.83 9.89
C ASN A 56 -6.29 7.12 10.51
N VAL A 57 -7.25 6.22 10.31
CA VAL A 57 -8.60 6.36 10.89
C VAL A 57 -8.57 6.40 12.43
N ALA A 58 -7.61 5.73 13.04
CA ALA A 58 -7.42 5.74 14.50
C ALA A 58 -7.01 7.12 15.05
N ASP A 59 -6.47 7.99 14.21
CA ASP A 59 -6.02 9.34 14.59
C ASP A 59 -7.21 10.34 14.61
N LEU A 60 -8.34 9.98 14.01
CA LEU A 60 -9.53 10.84 13.90
C LEU A 60 -10.44 10.71 15.10
N LYS A 61 -10.75 11.84 15.72
CA LYS A 61 -11.72 11.93 16.81
C LYS A 61 -13.06 12.48 16.29
N PRO A 62 -14.20 12.06 16.86
CA PRO A 62 -15.50 12.58 16.48
C PRO A 62 -15.57 14.10 16.66
N ASN A 63 -15.99 14.79 15.60
CA ASN A 63 -16.21 16.24 15.54
C ASN A 63 -15.00 17.11 15.89
N GLU A 64 -13.78 16.56 15.80
CA GLU A 64 -12.54 17.33 15.86
C GLU A 64 -11.88 17.32 14.47
N PRO A 65 -11.68 18.49 13.83
CA PRO A 65 -11.02 18.54 12.53
C PRO A 65 -9.52 18.20 12.67
N LEU A 66 -9.01 17.43 11.73
CA LEU A 66 -7.59 17.17 11.56
C LEU A 66 -7.10 17.93 10.32
N ASP A 67 -6.21 18.90 10.53
CA ASP A 67 -5.60 19.67 9.45
C ASP A 67 -4.72 18.80 8.55
N VAL A 68 -4.85 18.98 7.24
CA VAL A 68 -4.12 18.24 6.20
C VAL A 68 -3.82 19.16 5.01
N SER A 69 -2.95 18.71 4.09
CA SER A 69 -2.72 19.39 2.81
C SER A 69 -2.84 18.40 1.64
N TYR A 70 -3.60 18.78 0.61
CA TYR A 70 -3.83 17.98 -0.59
C TYR A 70 -4.30 18.86 -1.76
N PRO A 71 -3.78 18.69 -2.99
CA PRO A 71 -2.88 17.64 -3.46
C PRO A 71 -1.39 17.85 -3.13
N ASP A 72 -1.00 19.05 -2.74
CA ASP A 72 0.35 19.45 -2.38
C ASP A 72 0.37 20.27 -1.07
N GLU A 73 1.55 20.70 -0.62
CA GLU A 73 1.73 21.40 0.66
C GLU A 73 1.02 22.76 0.74
N ASN A 74 0.70 23.39 -0.40
CA ASN A 74 0.10 24.73 -0.47
C ASN A 74 -1.44 24.69 -0.57
N ALA A 75 -2.04 23.50 -0.50
CA ALA A 75 -3.48 23.32 -0.60
C ALA A 75 -4.05 22.81 0.75
N PRO A 76 -4.32 23.71 1.72
CA PRO A 76 -4.80 23.32 3.03
C PRO A 76 -6.24 22.80 2.98
N GLY A 77 -6.50 21.84 3.86
CA GLY A 77 -7.79 21.20 4.05
C GLY A 77 -7.90 20.57 5.42
N VAL A 78 -9.03 19.92 5.65
CA VAL A 78 -9.31 19.18 6.89
C VAL A 78 -9.91 17.82 6.57
N LEU A 79 -9.58 16.83 7.40
CA LEU A 79 -10.39 15.63 7.58
C LEU A 79 -11.29 15.81 8.81
N LEU A 80 -12.54 15.40 8.70
CA LEU A 80 -13.50 15.51 9.81
C LEU A 80 -14.32 14.22 9.92
N LYS A 81 -14.37 13.66 11.13
CA LYS A 81 -15.22 12.54 11.47
C LYS A 81 -16.52 13.04 12.08
N LEU A 82 -17.62 12.97 11.34
CA LEU A 82 -18.90 13.59 11.73
C LEU A 82 -19.68 12.80 12.79
N GLY A 83 -19.36 11.51 13.00
CA GLY A 83 -20.09 10.65 13.95
C GLY A 83 -21.46 10.17 13.44
N THR A 84 -21.82 10.52 12.21
CA THR A 84 -23.03 10.07 11.52
C THR A 84 -22.73 9.84 10.04
N LYS A 85 -23.40 8.86 9.43
CA LYS A 85 -23.19 8.53 8.03
C LYS A 85 -23.62 9.68 7.12
N VAL A 86 -22.77 10.01 6.15
CA VAL A 86 -23.02 11.08 5.18
C VAL A 86 -22.70 10.66 3.75
N GLU A 87 -23.19 11.44 2.78
CA GLU A 87 -22.81 11.29 1.39
C GLU A 87 -21.30 11.52 1.22
N GLY A 88 -20.63 10.65 0.47
CA GLY A 88 -19.18 10.71 0.26
C GLY A 88 -18.34 10.32 1.48
N GLY A 89 -18.96 9.96 2.61
CA GLY A 89 -18.25 9.57 3.82
C GLY A 89 -17.47 8.27 3.66
N ALA A 90 -16.20 8.29 4.05
CA ALA A 90 -15.29 7.15 4.05
C ALA A 90 -15.25 6.45 5.43
N GLY A 91 -14.52 5.33 5.49
CA GLY A 91 -14.35 4.54 6.72
C GLY A 91 -15.52 3.59 7.03
N PRO A 92 -15.41 2.79 8.10
CA PRO A 92 -16.40 1.76 8.44
C PRO A 92 -17.79 2.34 8.76
N GLU A 93 -17.83 3.51 9.39
CA GLU A 93 -19.09 4.20 9.75
C GLU A 93 -19.62 5.10 8.62
N GLY A 94 -18.82 5.33 7.57
CA GLY A 94 -19.17 6.22 6.46
C GLY A 94 -19.36 7.68 6.89
N ASP A 95 -18.58 8.14 7.88
CA ASP A 95 -18.72 9.46 8.52
C ASP A 95 -17.47 10.35 8.39
N ILE A 96 -16.43 9.89 7.67
CA ILE A 96 -15.19 10.64 7.48
C ILE A 96 -15.23 11.39 6.16
N VAL A 97 -15.09 12.71 6.20
CA VAL A 97 -15.08 13.59 5.02
C VAL A 97 -13.78 14.39 4.95
N GLY A 98 -13.46 14.88 3.75
CA GLY A 98 -12.31 15.76 3.51
C GLY A 98 -12.70 16.95 2.63
N PHE A 99 -12.28 18.15 3.03
CA PHE A 99 -12.57 19.40 2.30
C PHE A 99 -11.37 20.34 2.31
N SER A 100 -11.26 21.21 1.30
CA SER A 100 -10.38 22.37 1.40
C SER A 100 -10.95 23.37 2.41
N THR A 101 -10.06 24.02 3.16
CA THR A 101 -10.41 25.09 4.09
C THR A 101 -10.33 26.48 3.46
N ILE A 102 -9.91 26.57 2.18
CA ILE A 102 -9.86 27.82 1.43
C ILE A 102 -11.24 28.14 0.89
N CYS A 103 -11.71 29.36 1.14
CA CYS A 103 -12.99 29.80 0.61
C CYS A 103 -12.91 29.97 -0.92
N PRO A 104 -13.76 29.30 -1.71
CA PRO A 104 -13.70 29.38 -3.16
C PRO A 104 -14.11 30.75 -3.72
N HIS A 105 -14.63 31.66 -2.87
CA HIS A 105 -15.00 33.01 -3.30
C HIS A 105 -13.77 33.90 -3.51
N LYS A 106 -12.85 33.99 -2.53
CA LYS A 106 -11.70 34.91 -2.58
C LYS A 106 -10.42 34.38 -1.94
N GLY A 107 -10.31 33.07 -1.76
CA GLY A 107 -9.27 32.49 -0.93
C GLY A 107 -9.56 32.69 0.55
#